data_AF-A0A8T1FEQ5-F1
#
_entry.id   AF-A0A8T1FEQ5-F1
#
_cell.length_a   1.000
_cell.length_b   1.000
_cell.length_c   1.000
_cell.angle_alpha   90.00
_cell.angle_beta   90.00
_cell.angle_gamma   90.00
#
_symmetry.space_group_name_H-M   'P 1'
#
loop_
_entity.id
_entity.type
_entity.pdbx_description
1 polymer ?
#
loop_
_entity_poly.entity_id
_entity_poly.type
_entity_poly.pdbx_seq_one_letter_code
_entity_poly.pdbx_strand_id
1 'polypeptide(L)' 'MAREVLVVWLKLRKEYEEYTQGRGKEGKEDVSAVMKSVKSFFDASVLETLCEVCWGVDQSSVTDDFLLGKIYEITDSF' A
#
# COMPACT_ATOMS: atom_id res chain seq x y z
N MET A 1 4.86 17.77 4.33
CA MET A 1 5.94 16.77 4.11
C MET A 1 5.42 15.34 4.10
N ALA A 2 5.22 14.65 5.24
CA ALA A 2 4.84 13.21 5.23
C ALA A 2 3.45 12.93 4.62
N ARG A 3 2.43 13.71 4.99
CA ARG A 3 1.07 13.57 4.42
C ARG A 3 1.06 13.77 2.90
N GLU A 4 1.73 14.81 2.40
CA GLU A 4 1.77 15.13 0.96
C GLU A 4 2.46 14.02 0.15
N VAL A 5 3.52 13.42 0.69
CA VAL A 5 4.19 12.26 0.07
C VAL A 5 3.24 11.07 -0.03
N LEU A 6 2.47 10.79 1.03
CA LEU A 6 1.48 9.70 1.02
C LEU A 6 0.33 9.97 0.03
N VAL A 7 -0.14 11.21 -0.08
CA VAL A 7 -1.16 11.61 -1.07
C VAL A 7 -0.64 11.38 -2.50
N VAL A 8 0.60 11.79 -2.79
CA VAL A 8 1.22 11.55 -4.11
C VAL A 8 1.35 10.05 -4.38
N TRP A 9 1.78 9.28 -3.39
CA TRP A 9 1.88 7.83 -3.52
C TRP A 9 0.52 7.17 -3.76
N LEU A 10 -0.55 7.60 -3.09
CA LEU A 10 -1.90 7.07 -3.30
C LEU A 10 -2.38 7.30 -4.74
N LYS A 11 -2.11 8.48 -5.31
CA LYS A 11 -2.41 8.77 -6.73
C LYS A 11 -1.65 7.83 -7.67
N LEU A 12 -0.34 7.67 -7.45
CA LEU A 12 0.50 6.77 -8.25
C LEU A 12 0.07 5.30 -8.11
N ARG A 13 -0.31 4.87 -6.89
CA ARG A 13 -0.83 3.52 -6.65
C ARG A 13 -2.14 3.28 -7.40
N LYS A 14 -3.05 4.25 -7.39
CA LYS A 14 -4.30 4.17 -8.14
C LYS A 14 -4.05 4.04 -9.65
N GLU A 15 -3.16 4.86 -10.21
CA GLU A 15 -2.76 4.77 -11.63
C GLU A 15 -2.14 3.40 -11.96
N TYR A 16 -1.29 2.88 -11.07
CA TYR A 16 -0.69 1.55 -11.22
C TYR A 16 -1.73 0.42 -11.16
N GLU A 17 -2.69 0.50 -10.25
CA GLU A 17 -3.78 -0.46 -10.12
C GLU A 17 -4.67 -0.46 -11.37
N GLU A 18 -5.04 0.73 -11.88
CA GLU A 18 -5.81 0.86 -13.12
C GLU A 18 -5.04 0.31 -14.33
N TYR A 19 -3.74 0.60 -14.43
CA TYR A 19 -2.88 0.08 -15.51
C TYR A 19 -2.75 -1.44 -15.49
N THR A 20 -2.51 -2.03 -14.32
CA THR A 20 -2.36 -3.47 -14.16
C THR A 20 -3.67 -4.22 -14.39
N GLN A 21 -4.80 -3.67 -13.93
CA GLN A 21 -6.13 -4.19 -14.25
C GLN A 21 -6.46 -4.08 -15.73
N GLY A 22 -6.08 -2.98 -16.40
CA GLY A 22 -6.21 -2.82 -17.86
C GLY A 22 -5.45 -3.90 -18.62
N ARG A 23 -4.17 -4.11 -18.24
CA ARG A 23 -3.34 -5.18 -18.82
C ARG A 23 -3.90 -6.58 -18.63
N GLY A 24 -4.39 -6.92 -17.44
CA GLY A 24 -4.95 -8.25 -17.18
C GLY A 24 -6.29 -8.52 -17.90
N LYS A 25 -6.96 -7.48 -18.42
CA LYS A 25 -8.12 -7.68 -19.31
C LYS A 25 -7.69 -8.04 -20.73
N GLU A 26 -6.50 -7.58 -21.17
CA GLU A 26 -5.95 -7.84 -22.50
C GLU A 26 -5.04 -9.09 -22.56
N GLY A 27 -4.32 -9.37 -21.48
CA GLY A 27 -3.48 -10.56 -21.31
C GLY A 27 -4.07 -11.48 -20.24
N LYS A 28 -4.01 -12.79 -20.45
CA LYS A 28 -4.41 -13.83 -19.46
C LYS A 28 -3.51 -13.87 -18.21
N GLU A 29 -2.94 -12.73 -17.80
CA GLU A 29 -2.09 -12.62 -16.63
C GLU A 29 -2.97 -12.40 -15.40
N ASP A 30 -2.65 -13.14 -14.33
CA ASP A 30 -3.29 -12.96 -13.04
C ASP A 30 -2.82 -11.62 -12.45
N VAL A 31 -3.69 -10.61 -12.53
CA VAL A 31 -3.45 -9.25 -12.02
C VAL A 31 -3.05 -9.28 -10.55
N SER A 32 -3.60 -10.22 -9.76
CA SER A 32 -3.28 -10.33 -8.34
C SER A 32 -1.84 -10.79 -8.10
N ALA A 33 -1.28 -11.59 -9.01
CA ALA A 33 0.11 -12.05 -8.94
C ALA A 33 1.12 -10.97 -9.35
N VAL A 34 0.70 -10.01 -10.18
CA VAL A 34 1.57 -8.91 -10.68
C VAL A 34 1.51 -7.68 -9.78
N MET A 35 0.45 -7.54 -8.98
CA MET A 35 0.25 -6.38 -8.10
C MET A 35 1.29 -6.33 -6.99
N LYS A 36 2.02 -5.22 -6.91
CA LYS A 36 2.95 -4.97 -5.80
C LYS A 36 2.21 -4.67 -4.51
N SER A 37 2.60 -5.41 -3.48
CA SER A 37 2.07 -5.24 -2.13
C SER A 37 2.27 -3.82 -1.58
N VAL A 38 1.37 -3.38 -0.71
CA VAL A 38 1.51 -2.12 0.04
C VAL A 38 2.68 -2.21 1.01
N LYS A 39 2.91 -3.37 1.64
CA LYS A 39 4.07 -3.60 2.52
C LYS A 39 5.40 -3.24 1.84
N SER A 40 5.55 -3.56 0.55
CA SER A 40 6.83 -3.32 -0.16
C SER A 40 7.15 -1.84 -0.37
N PHE A 41 6.23 -0.93 -0.05
CA PHE A 41 6.48 0.51 -0.08
C PHE A 41 7.23 0.99 1.17
N PHE A 42 7.09 0.29 2.29
CA PHE A 42 7.76 0.66 3.53
C PHE A 42 9.15 0.05 3.57
N ASP A 43 10.10 0.81 4.13
CA ASP A 43 11.33 0.21 4.61
C ASP A 43 11.00 -0.80 5.71
N ALA A 44 11.69 -1.95 5.73
CA ALA A 44 11.39 -3.03 6.65
C ALA A 44 11.50 -2.60 8.13
N SER A 45 12.54 -1.82 8.47
CA SER A 45 12.76 -1.34 9.83
C SER A 45 11.74 -0.28 10.24
N VAL A 46 11.30 0.54 9.28
CA VAL A 46 10.22 1.51 9.50
C VAL A 46 8.90 0.80 9.73
N LEU A 47 8.59 -0.23 8.94
CA LEU A 47 7.36 -1.00 9.10
C LEU A 47 7.33 -1.73 10.44
N GLU A 48 8.42 -2.38 10.84
CA GLU A 48 8.57 -3.05 12.13
C GLU A 48 8.32 -2.06 13.29
N THR A 49 8.97 -0.90 13.26
CA THR A 49 8.80 0.15 14.27
C THR A 49 7.35 0.64 14.33
N LEU A 50 6.69 0.87 13.18
CA LEU A 50 5.28 1.30 13.16
C LEU A 50 4.36 0.23 13.74
N CYS A 51 4.61 -1.05 13.42
CA CYS A 51 3.83 -2.18 13.94
C CYS A 51 3.94 -2.28 15.46
N GLU A 52 5.16 -2.26 16.00
CA GLU A 52 5.41 -2.41 17.43
C GLU A 52 5.02 -1.17 18.25
N VAL A 53 5.45 0.01 17.81
CA VAL A 53 5.40 1.24 18.61
C VAL A 53 4.08 1.98 18.42
N CYS A 54 3.57 2.07 17.20
CA CYS A 54 2.40 2.89 16.90
C CYS A 54 1.10 2.10 16.91
N TRP A 55 1.12 0.85 16.46
CA TRP A 55 -0.10 0.07 16.25
C TRP A 55 -0.26 -1.09 17.23
N GLY A 56 0.82 -1.53 17.89
CA GLY A 56 0.79 -2.66 18.82
C GLY A 56 0.37 -3.97 18.14
N VAL A 57 0.73 -4.16 16.88
CA VAL A 57 0.40 -5.34 16.07
C VAL A 57 1.67 -6.08 15.64
N ASP A 58 1.57 -7.38 15.43
CA ASP A 58 2.67 -8.17 14.88
C ASP A 58 2.78 -7.95 13.37
N GLN A 59 4.00 -7.71 12.86
CA GLN A 59 4.24 -7.41 11.44
C GLN A 59 3.80 -8.54 10.49
N SER A 60 3.80 -9.80 10.94
CA SER A 60 3.31 -10.93 10.15
C SER A 60 1.80 -10.88 9.96
N SER A 61 1.07 -10.33 10.94
CA SER A 61 -0.40 -10.18 10.90
C SER A 61 -0.88 -8.98 10.08
N VAL A 62 0.01 -8.03 9.78
CA VAL A 62 -0.30 -6.87 8.96
C VAL A 62 -0.69 -7.32 7.55
N THR A 63 -1.73 -6.72 6.98
CA THR A 63 -2.14 -6.94 5.59
C THR A 63 -2.03 -5.64 4.80
N ASP A 64 -2.08 -5.73 3.47
CA ASP A 64 -2.10 -4.54 2.63
C ASP A 64 -3.32 -3.67 2.89
N ASP A 65 -4.49 -4.26 3.16
CA ASP A 65 -5.72 -3.55 3.53
C ASP A 65 -5.56 -2.77 4.83
N PHE A 66 -4.90 -3.37 5.83
CA PHE A 66 -4.61 -2.68 7.10
C PHE A 66 -3.72 -1.46 6.85
N LEU A 67 -2.65 -1.60 6.06
CA LEU A 67 -1.74 -0.51 5.74
C LEU A 67 -2.42 0.59 4.92
N LEU A 68 -3.24 0.22 3.93
CA LEU A 68 -4.07 1.16 3.18
C LEU A 68 -4.99 1.94 4.11
N GLY A 69 -5.66 1.26 5.05
CA GLY A 69 -6.48 1.90 6.07
C GLY A 69 -5.70 2.95 6.88
N LYS A 70 -4.48 2.61 7.33
CA LYS A 70 -3.60 3.55 8.06
C LYS A 70 -3.14 4.71 7.21
N ILE A 71 -2.85 4.49 5.94
CA ILE A 71 -2.50 5.57 5.01
C ILE A 71 -3.71 6.48 4.81
N TYR A 72 -4.92 5.95 4.64
CA TYR A 72 -6.14 6.74 4.52
C TYR A 72 -6.48 7.55 5.78
N GLU A 73 -6.25 7.01 6.98
CA GLU A 73 -6.37 7.76 8.23
C GLU A 73 -5.45 9.00 8.24
N ILE A 74 -4.22 8.88 7.72
CA ILE A 74 -3.24 9.99 7.69
C ILE A 74 -3.56 10.98 6.57
N THR A 75 -3.98 10.50 5.40
CA THR A 75 -4.27 11.36 4.26
C THR A 75 -5.67 11.95 4.29
N ASP A 76 -6.52 11.52 5.23
CA ASP A 76 -7.95 11.84 5.26
C ASP A 76 -8.65 11.34 3.98
N SER A 77 -8.20 10.20 3.43
CA SER A 77 -8.67 9.55 2.20
C SER A 77 -8.33 10.27 0.87
N PHE A 78 -7.13 10.88 0.76
CA PHE A 78 -6.69 11.68 -0.41
C PHE A 78 -5.35 11.30 -1.01
#